data_AF-A0A5J4WXU3-F1
#
_entry.id   AF-A0A5J4WXU3-F1
#
_cell.length_a   1.000
_cell.length_b   1.000
_cell.length_c   1.000
_cell.angle_alpha   90.00
_cell.angle_beta   90.00
_cell.angle_gamma   90.00
#
_symmetry.space_group_name_H-M   'P 1'
#
loop_
_entity.id
_entity.type
_entity.pdbx_description
1 polymer ?
#
loop_
_entity_poly.entity_id
_entity_poly.type
_entity_poly.pdbx_seq_one_letter_code
_entity_poly.pdbx_strand_id
1 'polypeptide(L)'
;MISVDCVEDVQTCKRGDVKQLPMMRVYMVENDGFYGQINKPDIYNWIRDKTSNYPRHFNNTNEIEQISQFYKHVIVAQIPPNRKKDKEAFFNTAYNTRNPNDDVYCYVDAEDNQQESSFQFYHIREAFIEDFAYNETKKIPPNQCRIPLVEEISPYNAQLYMESQGPVGFYFIDKNQTEMNHFYSEALIVAKKFRGKMIFTFVDNNIHWRLIGSLGLSGDNLPGFTIEQPYPSPINGTRAHYPLLIREEEEIRKKLNRPWNVSDWKIPVDNKPKDQRIEEATGEKASNVQNATEQEQQTPKPVPCVDSWLITAYVEQFLSGEIPLRLRSEPIPKEPSNALIHMVGDTFNEIILSDEAKDKYQFVAFTAPWCHKCKKLKPELLEMAEEVKEDKRVVFATMDLTLNDYPPVYTMNGFPTLYLFPAGDKTHPIYFGIFYSPQRIRRFLKNQIPNLAIAVDEEAIRVEEQEEKKKEKEEKRKRKKEEEKQRQQNPFGGMSGVKTNDEL
;
A
#
# COMPACT_ATOMS: atom_id res chain seq x y z
N MET A 1 -14.19 -4.93 36.56
CA MET A 1 -13.82 -3.72 35.80
C MET A 1 -13.91 -2.55 36.75
N ILE A 2 -12.87 -1.72 36.84
CA ILE A 2 -12.86 -0.51 37.66
C ILE A 2 -12.75 0.66 36.69
N SER A 3 -13.69 1.59 36.73
CA SER A 3 -13.60 2.86 36.00
C SER A 3 -12.96 3.90 36.92
N VAL A 4 -11.96 4.61 36.41
CA VAL A 4 -11.35 5.75 37.11
C VAL A 4 -11.70 7.01 36.32
N ASP A 5 -12.37 7.96 36.97
CA ASP A 5 -12.59 9.28 36.39
C ASP A 5 -11.32 10.12 36.57
N CYS A 6 -10.63 10.42 35.47
CA CYS A 6 -9.41 11.20 35.51
C CYS A 6 -9.62 12.70 35.80
N VAL A 7 -10.87 13.18 35.79
CA VAL A 7 -11.23 14.52 36.28
C VAL A 7 -11.24 14.52 37.81
N GLU A 8 -11.73 13.46 38.44
CA GLU A 8 -11.85 13.37 39.90
C GLU A 8 -10.59 12.78 40.57
N ASP A 9 -9.93 11.79 39.95
CA ASP A 9 -8.74 11.11 40.49
C ASP A 9 -7.52 11.24 39.55
N VAL A 10 -7.02 12.48 39.48
CA VAL A 10 -5.84 12.86 38.69
C VAL A 10 -4.58 12.07 39.10
N GLN A 11 -4.46 11.69 40.37
CA GLN A 11 -3.25 11.02 40.91
C GLN A 11 -3.17 9.57 40.44
N THR A 12 -4.29 8.87 40.38
CA THR A 12 -4.35 7.51 39.84
C THR A 12 -4.11 7.51 38.32
N CYS A 13 -4.65 8.48 37.58
CA CYS A 13 -4.42 8.58 36.13
C CYS A 13 -2.99 9.00 35.76
N LYS A 14 -2.35 9.87 36.54
CA LYS A 14 -0.92 10.19 36.38
C LYS A 14 -0.03 8.98 36.65
N ARG A 15 -0.29 8.23 37.72
CA ARG A 15 0.42 6.95 38.00
C ARG A 15 0.20 5.91 36.91
N GLY A 16 -0.97 5.95 36.26
CA GLY A 16 -1.29 5.12 35.11
C GLY A 16 -0.65 5.55 33.78
N ASP A 17 0.13 6.64 33.71
CA ASP A 17 0.67 7.21 32.45
C ASP A 17 -0.41 7.35 31.35
N VAL A 18 -1.59 7.86 31.74
CA VAL A 18 -2.72 8.01 30.81
C VAL A 18 -2.46 9.19 29.86
N LYS A 19 -2.14 8.89 28.59
CA LYS A 19 -1.82 9.89 27.55
C LYS A 19 -3.02 10.38 26.75
N GLN A 20 -4.08 9.57 26.65
CA GLN A 20 -5.29 9.86 25.89
C GLN A 20 -6.50 9.18 26.54
N LEU A 21 -7.70 9.77 26.42
CA LEU A 21 -8.94 9.22 26.97
C LEU A 21 -9.94 8.89 25.83
N PRO A 22 -10.76 7.83 25.96
CA PRO A 22 -10.70 6.81 27.01
C PRO A 22 -9.48 5.89 26.83
N MET A 23 -8.88 5.47 27.93
CA MET A 23 -7.81 4.47 27.96
C MET A 23 -8.20 3.36 28.91
N MET A 24 -8.09 2.12 28.45
CA MET A 24 -8.33 0.94 29.26
C MET A 24 -7.00 0.20 29.47
N ARG A 25 -6.68 -0.11 30.72
CA ARG A 25 -5.49 -0.89 31.11
C ARG A 25 -5.92 -2.05 32.00
N VAL A 26 -5.34 -3.22 31.76
CA VAL A 26 -5.53 -4.40 32.61
C VAL A 26 -4.24 -4.58 33.39
N TYR A 27 -4.35 -4.70 34.71
CA TYR A 27 -3.20 -4.94 35.58
C TYR A 27 -3.09 -6.45 35.82
N MET A 28 -2.12 -7.07 35.15
CA MET A 28 -1.66 -8.43 35.45
C MET A 28 -0.33 -8.33 36.23
N VAL A 29 0.14 -9.43 36.82
CA VAL A 29 1.41 -9.48 37.58
C VAL A 29 2.61 -8.99 36.72
N GLU A 30 2.47 -9.00 35.40
CA GLU A 30 3.36 -8.38 34.42
C GLU A 30 2.57 -7.33 33.60
N ASN A 31 3.08 -6.09 33.53
CA ASN A 31 2.40 -4.88 33.02
C ASN A 31 2.18 -4.89 31.49
N ASP A 32 1.22 -5.68 30.98
CA ASP A 32 0.82 -5.66 29.57
C ASP A 32 -0.41 -4.76 29.33
N GLY A 33 -0.29 -3.80 28.41
CA GLY A 33 -1.42 -2.99 27.92
C GLY A 33 -2.37 -3.75 26.99
N PHE A 34 -3.64 -3.33 26.92
CA PHE A 34 -4.60 -3.84 25.92
C PHE A 34 -4.36 -3.15 24.57
N TYR A 35 -4.21 -3.95 23.51
CA TYR A 35 -4.08 -3.48 22.13
C TYR A 35 -5.19 -4.12 21.30
N GLY A 36 -6.29 -3.40 21.11
CA GLY A 36 -7.49 -3.84 20.39
C GLY A 36 -8.51 -2.71 20.28
N GLN A 37 -9.60 -2.90 19.53
CA GLN A 37 -10.68 -1.92 19.54
C GLN A 37 -11.35 -1.90 20.92
N ILE A 38 -11.80 -0.72 21.35
CA ILE A 38 -12.55 -0.57 22.60
C ILE A 38 -14.02 -0.95 22.36
N ASN A 39 -14.25 -2.22 22.00
CA ASN A 39 -15.56 -2.81 21.83
C ASN A 39 -15.70 -4.06 22.74
N LYS A 40 -16.94 -4.40 23.10
CA LYS A 40 -17.22 -5.46 24.07
C LYS A 40 -16.68 -6.85 23.65
N PRO A 41 -16.82 -7.29 22.38
CA PRO A 41 -16.26 -8.56 21.92
C PRO A 41 -14.73 -8.66 22.06
N ASP A 42 -14.00 -7.63 21.60
CA ASP A 42 -12.53 -7.66 21.55
C ASP A 42 -11.92 -7.62 22.95
N ILE A 43 -12.51 -6.83 23.84
CA ILE A 43 -12.10 -6.75 25.25
C ILE A 43 -12.33 -8.10 25.96
N TYR A 44 -13.48 -8.74 25.73
CA TYR A 44 -13.79 -10.03 26.32
C TYR A 44 -12.85 -11.14 25.83
N ASN A 45 -12.62 -11.22 24.53
CA ASN A 45 -11.73 -12.21 23.92
C ASN A 45 -10.29 -12.04 24.42
N TRP A 46 -9.78 -10.81 24.47
CA TRP A 46 -8.43 -10.54 24.96
C TRP A 46 -8.23 -10.92 26.43
N ILE A 47 -9.19 -10.61 27.31
CA ILE A 47 -9.12 -10.98 28.74
C ILE A 47 -9.16 -12.50 28.89
N ARG A 48 -10.09 -13.18 28.21
CA ARG A 48 -10.16 -14.65 28.15
C ARG A 48 -8.82 -15.25 27.71
N ASP A 49 -8.18 -14.68 26.69
CA ASP A 49 -6.98 -15.25 26.09
C ASP A 49 -5.68 -14.98 26.88
N LYS A 50 -5.68 -13.98 27.78
CA LYS A 50 -4.59 -13.73 28.74
C LYS A 50 -4.77 -14.51 30.05
N THR A 51 -5.97 -15.03 30.31
CA THR A 51 -6.31 -15.81 31.51
C THR A 51 -6.42 -17.31 31.25
N SER A 52 -6.51 -17.72 29.98
CA SER A 52 -6.54 -19.12 29.58
C SER A 52 -5.14 -19.75 29.49
N ASN A 53 -5.05 -21.06 29.75
CA ASN A 53 -3.89 -21.87 29.37
C ASN A 53 -3.72 -21.82 27.85
N TYR A 54 -2.63 -21.20 27.38
CA TYR A 54 -2.33 -20.97 25.98
C TYR A 54 -0.93 -21.51 25.63
N PRO A 55 -0.70 -22.16 24.47
CA PRO A 55 -1.68 -22.70 23.52
C PRO A 55 -2.71 -23.62 24.17
N ARG A 56 -3.91 -23.72 23.59
CA ARG A 56 -5.00 -24.54 24.14
C ARG A 56 -4.66 -26.03 23.97
N HIS A 57 -4.77 -26.80 25.04
CA HIS A 57 -4.63 -28.25 24.99
C HIS A 57 -5.98 -28.91 24.73
N PHE A 58 -6.01 -29.91 23.86
CA PHE A 58 -7.18 -30.75 23.62
C PHE A 58 -6.78 -32.21 23.76
N ASN A 59 -7.74 -33.04 24.20
CA ASN A 59 -7.53 -34.48 24.30
C ASN A 59 -7.75 -35.21 22.96
N ASN A 60 -8.49 -34.60 22.04
CA ASN A 60 -8.80 -35.16 20.73
C ASN A 60 -9.01 -34.04 19.70
N THR A 61 -9.00 -34.40 18.42
CA THR A 61 -9.17 -33.45 17.30
C THR A 61 -10.61 -32.98 17.10
N ASN A 62 -11.63 -33.65 17.65
CA ASN A 62 -13.03 -33.26 17.45
C ASN A 62 -13.37 -31.95 18.18
N GLU A 63 -12.70 -31.66 19.30
CA GLU A 63 -12.87 -30.40 20.03
C GLU A 63 -12.34 -29.19 19.22
N ILE A 64 -11.46 -29.45 18.25
CA ILE A 64 -10.88 -28.43 17.36
C ILE A 64 -11.93 -27.88 16.40
N GLU A 65 -12.85 -28.72 15.91
CA GLU A 65 -13.95 -28.29 15.02
C GLU A 65 -14.91 -27.30 15.71
N GLN A 66 -15.07 -27.40 17.03
CA GLN A 66 -15.94 -26.49 17.77
C GLN A 66 -15.29 -25.12 17.91
N ILE A 67 -14.00 -25.06 18.20
CA ILE A 67 -13.29 -23.79 18.31
C ILE A 67 -13.06 -23.13 16.95
N SER A 68 -12.98 -23.93 15.88
CA SER A 68 -12.73 -23.43 14.54
C SER A 68 -13.85 -22.52 14.04
N GLN A 69 -15.04 -22.57 14.63
CA GLN A 69 -16.13 -21.64 14.32
C GLN A 69 -15.87 -20.20 14.79
N PHE A 70 -14.94 -20.00 15.74
CA PHE A 70 -14.72 -18.71 16.39
C PHE A 70 -13.45 -18.00 15.95
N TYR A 71 -12.55 -18.69 15.24
CA TYR A 71 -11.27 -18.14 14.79
C TYR A 71 -11.19 -18.24 13.27
N LYS A 72 -10.43 -17.35 12.64
CA LYS A 72 -10.17 -17.44 11.19
C LYS A 72 -9.11 -18.48 10.90
N HIS A 73 -8.11 -18.56 11.76
CA HIS A 73 -6.97 -19.47 11.66
C HIS A 73 -6.88 -20.32 12.92
N VAL A 74 -6.89 -21.63 12.76
CA VAL A 74 -6.62 -22.57 13.85
C VAL A 74 -5.34 -23.32 13.52
N ILE A 75 -4.34 -23.17 14.38
CA ILE A 75 -3.04 -23.83 14.26
C ILE A 75 -3.02 -24.96 15.27
N VAL A 76 -2.99 -26.19 14.79
CA VAL A 76 -2.99 -27.39 15.63
C VAL A 76 -1.63 -28.05 15.55
N ALA A 77 -1.05 -28.38 16.69
CA ALA A 77 0.14 -29.21 16.78
C ALA A 77 -0.21 -30.57 17.37
N GLN A 78 0.17 -31.66 16.70
CA GLN A 78 0.24 -32.98 17.31
C GLN A 78 1.68 -33.20 17.74
N ILE A 79 1.92 -33.28 19.04
CA ILE A 79 3.29 -33.32 19.60
C ILE A 79 3.45 -34.60 20.41
N PRO A 80 4.42 -35.48 20.07
CA PRO A 80 4.71 -36.67 20.86
C PRO A 80 5.16 -36.32 22.29
N PRO A 81 4.76 -37.10 23.32
CA PRO A 81 5.10 -36.80 24.71
C PRO A 81 6.61 -36.68 25.00
N ASN A 82 7.43 -37.37 24.21
CA ASN A 82 8.89 -37.37 24.31
C ASN A 82 9.57 -36.14 23.65
N ARG A 83 8.84 -35.34 22.85
CA ARG A 83 9.36 -34.17 22.12
C ARG A 83 9.15 -32.86 22.90
N LYS A 84 9.68 -32.78 24.13
CA LYS A 84 9.53 -31.59 25.00
C LYS A 84 10.03 -30.28 24.36
N LYS A 85 11.13 -30.34 23.59
CA LYS A 85 11.68 -29.17 22.88
C LYS A 85 10.73 -28.62 21.82
N ASP A 86 10.03 -29.49 21.09
CA ASP A 86 9.06 -29.08 20.08
C ASP A 86 7.86 -28.40 20.74
N LYS A 87 7.43 -28.92 21.90
CA LYS A 87 6.38 -28.30 22.72
C LYS A 87 6.78 -26.89 23.17
N GLU A 88 7.98 -26.71 23.72
CA GLU A 88 8.48 -25.39 24.13
C GLU A 88 8.59 -24.43 22.94
N ALA A 89 9.12 -24.89 21.81
CA ALA A 89 9.25 -24.09 20.59
C ALA A 89 7.88 -23.65 20.04
N PHE A 90 6.90 -24.56 20.02
CA PHE A 90 5.53 -24.26 19.62
C PHE A 90 4.91 -23.20 20.54
N PHE A 91 5.05 -23.36 21.86
CA PHE A 91 4.49 -22.44 22.85
C PHE A 91 5.08 -21.04 22.67
N ASN A 92 6.42 -20.94 22.67
CA ASN A 92 7.11 -19.66 22.51
C ASN A 92 6.63 -18.90 21.26
N THR A 93 6.51 -19.62 20.16
CA THR A 93 6.11 -18.98 18.91
C THR A 93 4.62 -18.64 18.87
N ALA A 94 3.76 -19.48 19.44
CA ALA A 94 2.34 -19.19 19.60
C ALA A 94 2.14 -17.89 20.41
N TYR A 95 2.97 -17.64 21.42
CA TYR A 95 2.93 -16.40 22.20
C TYR A 95 3.41 -15.18 21.41
N ASN A 96 4.46 -15.34 20.61
CA ASN A 96 5.10 -14.21 19.93
C ASN A 96 4.48 -13.85 18.57
N THR A 97 3.74 -14.77 17.94
CA THR A 97 3.32 -14.59 16.55
C THR A 97 1.81 -14.52 16.35
N ARG A 98 0.97 -14.83 17.36
CA ARG A 98 -0.49 -14.87 17.18
C ARG A 98 -1.08 -13.49 16.88
N ASN A 99 -2.04 -13.44 15.97
CA ASN A 99 -3.05 -12.37 15.96
C ASN A 99 -4.17 -12.76 16.95
N PRO A 100 -4.33 -12.06 18.09
CA PRO A 100 -5.26 -12.47 19.15
C PRO A 100 -6.74 -12.45 18.73
N ASN A 101 -7.10 -11.76 17.64
CA ASN A 101 -8.48 -11.69 17.17
C ASN A 101 -8.82 -12.78 16.15
N ASP A 102 -7.82 -13.28 15.42
CA ASP A 102 -8.03 -14.14 14.25
C ASP A 102 -7.43 -15.55 14.43
N ASP A 103 -6.39 -15.70 15.24
CA ASP A 103 -5.62 -16.92 15.38
C ASP A 103 -5.88 -17.61 16.72
N VAL A 104 -5.95 -18.94 16.70
CA VAL A 104 -5.82 -19.76 17.91
C VAL A 104 -4.79 -20.86 17.70
N TYR A 105 -3.91 -21.02 18.68
CA TYR A 105 -2.94 -22.10 18.72
C TYR A 105 -3.44 -23.18 19.67
N CYS A 106 -3.41 -24.40 19.19
CA CYS A 106 -3.94 -25.59 19.83
C CYS A 106 -2.92 -26.70 19.74
N TYR A 107 -2.89 -27.59 20.73
CA TYR A 107 -2.10 -28.80 20.65
C TYR A 107 -2.83 -30.00 21.23
N VAL A 108 -2.54 -31.15 20.64
CA VAL A 108 -3.00 -32.48 21.03
C VAL A 108 -1.74 -33.31 21.29
N ASP A 109 -1.78 -34.16 22.32
CA ASP A 109 -0.70 -35.13 22.52
C ASP A 109 -0.83 -36.20 21.42
N ALA A 110 0.25 -36.40 20.66
CA ALA A 110 0.30 -37.42 19.61
C ALA A 110 0.29 -38.83 20.21
N GLU A 111 -0.14 -39.83 19.43
CA GLU A 111 -0.05 -41.23 19.84
C GLU A 111 1.40 -41.64 20.11
N ASP A 112 1.65 -42.53 21.07
CA ASP A 112 3.00 -42.96 21.49
C ASP A 112 3.87 -43.51 20.33
N ASN A 113 3.24 -43.93 19.24
CA ASN A 113 3.89 -44.50 18.06
C ASN A 113 4.40 -43.43 17.07
N GLN A 114 3.98 -42.17 17.22
CA GLN A 114 4.37 -41.06 16.35
C GLN A 114 5.74 -40.53 16.79
N GLN A 115 6.75 -40.63 15.91
CA GLN A 115 8.12 -40.19 16.23
C GLN A 115 8.36 -38.69 15.99
N GLU A 116 7.55 -38.07 15.13
CA GLU A 116 7.69 -36.68 14.70
C GLU A 116 6.45 -35.87 15.06
N SER A 117 6.68 -34.60 15.44
CA SER A 117 5.60 -33.62 15.60
C SER A 117 5.01 -33.24 14.24
N SER A 118 3.70 -33.10 14.16
CA SER A 118 3.01 -32.60 12.96
C SER A 118 2.22 -31.34 13.29
N PHE A 119 2.08 -30.47 12.29
CA PHE A 119 1.37 -29.21 12.43
C PHE A 119 0.31 -29.12 11.34
N GLN A 120 -0.91 -28.78 11.72
CA GLN A 120 -2.02 -28.58 10.81
C GLN A 120 -2.51 -27.15 10.92
N PHE A 121 -2.60 -26.49 9.78
CA PHE A 121 -3.15 -25.14 9.69
C PHE A 121 -4.54 -25.22 9.05
N TYR A 122 -5.54 -24.78 9.80
CA TYR A 122 -6.91 -24.72 9.36
C TYR A 122 -7.28 -23.27 9.05
N HIS A 123 -7.68 -23.02 7.81
CA HIS A 123 -8.24 -21.73 7.40
C HIS A 123 -9.76 -21.87 7.24
N ILE A 124 -10.53 -21.44 8.24
CA ILE A 124 -11.95 -21.82 8.36
C ILE A 124 -12.83 -21.21 7.27
N ARG A 125 -12.56 -19.97 6.85
CA ARG A 125 -13.40 -19.31 5.82
C ARG A 125 -13.40 -20.02 4.47
N GLU A 126 -12.43 -20.89 4.21
CA GLU A 126 -12.23 -21.55 2.92
C GLU A 126 -12.28 -23.09 3.02
N ALA A 127 -12.56 -23.62 4.22
CA ALA A 127 -12.63 -25.04 4.54
C ALA A 127 -11.44 -25.85 3.99
N PHE A 128 -10.23 -25.34 4.15
CA PHE A 128 -9.00 -26.01 3.70
C PHE A 128 -8.06 -26.30 4.87
N ILE A 129 -7.40 -27.46 4.79
CA ILE A 129 -6.44 -27.97 5.77
C ILE A 129 -5.09 -28.06 5.07
N GLU A 130 -4.08 -27.36 5.60
CA GLU A 130 -2.68 -27.55 5.21
C GLU A 130 -1.94 -28.36 6.26
N ASP A 131 -1.42 -29.51 5.86
CA ASP A 131 -0.54 -30.33 6.68
C ASP A 131 0.92 -29.86 6.50
N PHE A 132 1.62 -29.64 7.61
CA PHE A 132 3.02 -29.28 7.67
C PHE A 132 3.79 -30.27 8.53
N ALA A 133 4.87 -30.81 7.97
CA ALA A 133 5.86 -31.57 8.73
C ALA A 133 6.74 -30.61 9.53
N TYR A 134 6.92 -30.88 10.83
CA TYR A 134 7.87 -30.13 11.64
C TYR A 134 9.29 -30.39 11.18
N ASN A 135 10.08 -29.33 11.04
CA ASN A 135 11.52 -29.43 10.97
C ASN A 135 12.06 -28.39 11.94
N GLU A 136 13.03 -28.74 12.79
CA GLU A 136 13.64 -27.83 13.78
C GLU A 136 14.17 -26.53 13.14
N THR A 137 14.43 -26.52 11.83
CA THR A 137 14.82 -25.32 11.05
C THR A 137 13.65 -24.51 10.47
N LYS A 138 12.43 -25.05 10.41
CA LYS A 138 11.23 -24.38 9.92
C LYS A 138 10.45 -23.79 11.10
N LYS A 139 10.60 -22.48 11.29
CA LYS A 139 9.71 -21.66 12.13
C LYS A 139 8.25 -21.93 11.73
N ILE A 140 7.32 -21.74 12.67
CA ILE A 140 5.85 -21.74 12.46
C ILE A 140 5.46 -21.04 11.17
N PRO A 141 4.31 -21.43 10.57
CA PRO A 141 4.03 -21.16 9.17
C PRO A 141 4.33 -19.70 8.80
N PRO A 142 5.02 -19.46 7.68
CA PRO A 142 5.26 -18.11 7.22
C PRO A 142 3.94 -17.34 7.17
N ASN A 143 3.98 -16.02 7.38
CA ASN A 143 2.83 -15.11 7.30
C ASN A 143 1.93 -15.38 6.07
N GLN A 144 2.50 -15.94 5.00
CA GLN A 144 1.82 -16.38 3.79
C GLN A 144 0.68 -17.39 4.01
N CYS A 145 0.75 -18.28 5.02
CA CYS A 145 -0.36 -19.20 5.34
C CYS A 145 -1.56 -18.50 5.98
N ARG A 146 -1.38 -17.29 6.51
CA ARG A 146 -2.45 -16.45 7.09
C ARG A 146 -3.15 -15.61 6.04
N ILE A 147 -2.64 -15.61 4.81
CA ILE A 147 -3.27 -14.88 3.72
C ILE A 147 -4.36 -15.80 3.14
N PRO A 148 -5.64 -15.41 3.22
CA PRO A 148 -6.72 -16.15 2.58
C PRO A 148 -6.50 -16.24 1.06
N LEU A 149 -7.10 -17.23 0.39
CA LEU A 149 -7.04 -17.33 -1.07
C LEU A 149 -7.59 -16.07 -1.74
N VAL A 150 -8.69 -15.50 -1.21
CA VAL A 150 -9.24 -14.21 -1.65
C VAL A 150 -9.90 -13.48 -0.47
N GLU A 151 -9.41 -12.30 -0.11
CA GLU A 151 -10.05 -11.41 0.88
C GLU A 151 -9.96 -9.93 0.49
N GLU A 152 -10.87 -9.13 1.03
CA GLU A 152 -10.86 -7.67 0.92
C GLU A 152 -9.64 -7.09 1.63
N ILE A 153 -8.90 -6.21 0.96
CA ILE A 153 -7.86 -5.44 1.63
C ILE A 153 -8.49 -4.42 2.58
N SER A 154 -7.94 -4.33 3.78
CA SER A 154 -8.37 -3.41 4.82
C SER A 154 -7.15 -2.90 5.59
N PRO A 155 -7.27 -1.81 6.37
CA PRO A 155 -6.18 -1.34 7.24
C PRO A 155 -5.66 -2.41 8.23
N TYR A 156 -6.44 -3.46 8.50
CA TYR A 156 -6.09 -4.52 9.45
C TYR A 156 -5.23 -5.63 8.84
N ASN A 157 -5.41 -5.94 7.55
CA ASN A 157 -4.69 -7.03 6.87
C ASN A 157 -3.72 -6.51 5.78
N ALA A 158 -3.76 -5.24 5.40
CA ALA A 158 -2.91 -4.68 4.33
C ALA A 158 -1.41 -4.93 4.54
N GLN A 159 -0.93 -4.85 5.79
CA GLN A 159 0.48 -5.09 6.10
C GLN A 159 0.91 -6.53 5.76
N LEU A 160 0.02 -7.51 5.93
CA LEU A 160 0.27 -8.91 5.60
C LEU A 160 0.56 -9.09 4.10
N TYR A 161 -0.21 -8.40 3.25
CA TYR A 161 0.01 -8.38 1.81
C TYR A 161 1.29 -7.63 1.43
N MET A 162 1.60 -6.52 2.11
CA MET A 162 2.81 -5.73 1.85
C MET A 162 4.12 -6.45 2.22
N GLU A 163 4.08 -7.33 3.22
CA GLU A 163 5.21 -8.16 3.65
C GLU A 163 5.35 -9.45 2.82
N SER A 164 4.35 -9.77 2.00
CA SER A 164 4.41 -10.94 1.13
C SER A 164 5.50 -10.76 0.06
N GLN A 165 6.32 -11.80 -0.14
CA GLN A 165 7.44 -11.77 -1.11
C GLN A 165 7.01 -12.16 -2.53
N GLY A 166 5.74 -12.55 -2.74
CA GLY A 166 5.22 -13.00 -4.03
C GLY A 166 4.32 -11.95 -4.70
N PRO A 167 4.06 -12.08 -6.02
CA PRO A 167 3.12 -11.21 -6.72
C PRO A 167 1.73 -11.21 -6.08
N VAL A 168 1.10 -10.05 -6.05
CA VAL A 168 -0.25 -9.84 -5.49
C VAL A 168 -1.17 -9.32 -6.60
N GLY A 169 -2.24 -10.06 -6.87
CA GLY A 169 -3.32 -9.66 -7.78
C GLY A 169 -4.41 -8.92 -7.04
N PHE A 170 -4.75 -7.72 -7.50
CA PHE A 170 -5.81 -6.88 -6.96
C PHE A 170 -7.00 -6.86 -7.92
N TYR A 171 -8.14 -7.37 -7.46
CA TYR A 171 -9.43 -7.12 -8.09
C TYR A 171 -10.00 -5.79 -7.60
N PHE A 172 -10.45 -4.95 -8.51
CA PHE A 172 -11.06 -3.66 -8.22
C PHE A 172 -12.53 -3.71 -8.60
N ILE A 173 -13.40 -3.86 -7.61
CA ILE A 173 -14.85 -4.09 -7.80
C ILE A 173 -15.67 -2.97 -7.15
N ASP A 174 -16.86 -2.70 -7.71
CA ASP A 174 -17.87 -1.89 -7.02
C ASP A 174 -18.78 -2.85 -6.22
N LYS A 175 -18.62 -2.90 -4.90
CA LYS A 175 -19.39 -3.81 -4.04
C LYS A 175 -20.90 -3.56 -4.06
N ASN A 176 -21.34 -2.36 -4.45
CA ASN A 176 -22.76 -2.04 -4.55
C ASN A 176 -23.38 -2.59 -5.84
N GLN A 177 -22.57 -2.82 -6.87
CA GLN A 177 -23.01 -3.30 -8.19
C GLN A 177 -22.61 -4.75 -8.48
N THR A 178 -21.64 -5.28 -7.73
CA THR A 178 -21.09 -6.62 -7.93
C THR A 178 -21.87 -7.66 -7.12
N GLU A 179 -22.31 -8.74 -7.79
CA GLU A 179 -22.85 -9.89 -7.07
C GLU A 179 -21.71 -10.65 -6.37
N MET A 180 -21.58 -10.43 -5.06
CA MET A 180 -20.40 -10.88 -4.30
C MET A 180 -20.22 -12.41 -4.31
N ASN A 181 -21.29 -13.21 -4.28
CA ASN A 181 -21.17 -14.67 -4.27
C ASN A 181 -20.58 -15.18 -5.59
N HIS A 182 -21.09 -14.68 -6.71
CA HIS A 182 -20.52 -14.96 -8.02
C HIS A 182 -19.05 -14.50 -8.12
N PHE A 183 -18.74 -13.27 -7.69
CA PHE A 183 -17.35 -12.78 -7.66
C PHE A 183 -16.42 -13.73 -6.89
N TYR A 184 -16.79 -14.10 -5.67
CA TYR A 184 -15.98 -15.02 -4.87
C TYR A 184 -15.83 -16.38 -5.55
N SER A 185 -16.89 -16.90 -6.19
CA SER A 185 -16.83 -18.19 -6.88
C SER A 185 -15.82 -18.18 -8.02
N GLU A 186 -15.77 -17.12 -8.82
CA GLU A 186 -14.82 -16.98 -9.92
C GLU A 186 -13.40 -16.68 -9.42
N ALA A 187 -13.25 -15.75 -8.47
CA ALA A 187 -11.95 -15.37 -7.91
C ALA A 187 -11.28 -16.56 -7.20
N LEU A 188 -12.04 -17.40 -6.49
CA LEU A 188 -11.53 -18.60 -5.83
C LEU A 188 -11.04 -19.66 -6.84
N ILE A 189 -11.66 -19.78 -8.02
CA ILE A 189 -11.17 -20.68 -9.08
C ILE A 189 -9.72 -20.29 -9.46
N VAL A 190 -9.50 -19.00 -9.68
CA VAL A 190 -8.18 -18.45 -10.04
C VAL A 190 -7.19 -18.62 -8.88
N ALA A 191 -7.57 -18.20 -7.68
CA ALA A 191 -6.70 -18.24 -6.51
C ALA A 191 -6.26 -19.67 -6.16
N LYS A 192 -7.15 -20.65 -6.28
CA LYS A 192 -6.80 -22.07 -6.10
C LYS A 192 -5.80 -22.55 -7.15
N LYS A 193 -5.97 -22.16 -8.41
CA LYS A 193 -5.08 -22.56 -9.51
C LYS A 193 -3.66 -22.03 -9.34
N PHE A 194 -3.51 -20.80 -8.85
CA PHE A 194 -2.20 -20.13 -8.71
C PHE A 194 -1.68 -20.07 -7.26
N ARG A 195 -2.23 -20.89 -6.36
CA ARG A 195 -1.79 -20.98 -4.96
C ARG A 195 -0.27 -21.18 -4.87
N GLY A 196 0.37 -20.42 -4.00
CA GLY A 196 1.83 -20.45 -3.78
C GLY A 196 2.66 -19.77 -4.88
N LYS A 197 2.07 -19.45 -6.03
CA LYS A 197 2.71 -18.66 -7.10
C LYS A 197 2.32 -17.19 -7.05
N MET A 198 1.09 -16.91 -6.62
CA MET A 198 0.52 -15.57 -6.57
C MET A 198 -0.56 -15.48 -5.48
N ILE A 199 -0.68 -14.30 -4.87
CA ILE A 199 -1.69 -13.97 -3.87
C ILE A 199 -2.80 -13.19 -4.55
N PHE A 200 -4.06 -13.34 -4.11
CA PHE A 200 -5.19 -12.61 -4.65
C PHE A 200 -5.95 -11.88 -3.55
N THR A 201 -6.31 -10.63 -3.81
CA THR A 201 -7.10 -9.78 -2.92
C THR A 201 -8.04 -8.92 -3.74
N PHE A 202 -9.04 -8.32 -3.11
CA PHE A 202 -9.90 -7.36 -3.78
C PHE A 202 -10.08 -6.08 -2.99
N VAL A 203 -10.49 -5.05 -3.70
CA VAL A 203 -10.61 -3.68 -3.22
C VAL A 203 -11.97 -3.14 -3.66
N ASP A 204 -12.69 -2.53 -2.73
CA ASP A 204 -13.87 -1.73 -3.08
C ASP A 204 -13.43 -0.40 -3.70
N ASN A 205 -13.79 -0.20 -4.96
CA ASN A 205 -13.47 0.98 -5.74
C ASN A 205 -14.02 2.27 -5.10
N ASN A 206 -15.12 2.16 -4.35
CA ASN A 206 -15.75 3.30 -3.69
C ASN A 206 -15.01 3.76 -2.43
N ILE A 207 -14.30 2.84 -1.77
CA ILE A 207 -13.64 3.09 -0.47
C ILE A 207 -12.18 3.47 -0.69
N HIS A 208 -11.49 2.74 -1.57
CA HIS A 208 -10.04 2.83 -1.73
C HIS A 208 -9.63 3.34 -3.12
N TRP A 209 -10.36 4.33 -3.64
CA TRP A 209 -10.11 4.90 -4.97
C TRP A 209 -8.65 5.37 -5.20
N ARG A 210 -7.94 5.78 -4.14
CA ARG A 210 -6.52 6.18 -4.23
C ARG A 210 -5.59 5.02 -4.58
N LEU A 211 -5.95 3.78 -4.23
CA LEU A 211 -5.15 2.60 -4.58
C LEU A 211 -5.17 2.34 -6.09
N ILE A 212 -6.25 2.70 -6.78
CA ILE A 212 -6.48 2.45 -8.20
C ILE A 212 -5.35 3.04 -9.05
N GLY A 213 -5.12 4.36 -8.91
CA GLY A 213 -4.03 5.04 -9.62
C GLY A 213 -2.65 4.55 -9.18
N SER A 214 -2.47 4.26 -7.89
CA SER A 214 -1.21 3.72 -7.38
C SER A 214 -0.89 2.31 -7.88
N LEU A 215 -1.86 1.57 -8.43
CA LEU A 215 -1.65 0.24 -8.99
C LEU A 215 -1.74 0.23 -10.52
N GLY A 216 -1.66 1.41 -11.15
CA GLY A 216 -1.61 1.59 -12.60
C GLY A 216 -2.97 1.48 -13.30
N LEU A 217 -4.07 1.52 -12.57
CA LEU A 217 -5.42 1.53 -13.15
C LEU A 217 -5.97 2.97 -13.21
N SER A 218 -6.82 3.22 -14.20
CA SER A 218 -7.58 4.48 -14.36
C SER A 218 -9.08 4.19 -14.24
N GLY A 219 -9.89 5.24 -14.08
CA GLY A 219 -11.35 5.10 -13.93
C GLY A 219 -12.04 4.38 -15.09
N ASP A 220 -11.49 4.46 -16.31
CA ASP A 220 -12.00 3.76 -17.48
C ASP A 220 -11.74 2.24 -17.44
N ASN A 221 -10.76 1.80 -16.65
CA ASN A 221 -10.39 0.40 -16.46
C ASN A 221 -11.07 -0.23 -15.24
N LEU A 222 -12.14 0.41 -14.72
CA LEU A 222 -12.91 -0.09 -13.60
C LEU A 222 -14.27 -0.62 -14.06
N PRO A 223 -14.75 -1.73 -13.49
CA PRO A 223 -14.07 -2.61 -12.55
C PRO A 223 -12.88 -3.32 -13.24
N GLY A 224 -11.79 -3.60 -12.51
CA GLY A 224 -10.49 -3.93 -13.10
C GLY A 224 -9.66 -4.95 -12.33
N PHE A 225 -8.54 -5.37 -12.94
CA PHE A 225 -7.57 -6.27 -12.31
C PHE A 225 -6.14 -5.76 -12.56
N THR A 226 -5.25 -5.89 -11.58
CA THR A 226 -3.84 -5.53 -11.73
C THR A 226 -2.96 -6.44 -10.88
N ILE A 227 -1.77 -6.73 -11.36
CA ILE A 227 -0.77 -7.51 -10.62
C ILE A 227 0.30 -6.55 -10.12
N GLU A 228 0.56 -6.57 -8.83
CA GLU A 228 1.74 -5.96 -8.24
C GLU A 228 2.82 -7.02 -8.03
N GLN A 229 3.98 -6.81 -8.62
CA GLN A 229 5.18 -7.60 -8.36
C GLN A 229 6.05 -6.87 -7.34
N PRO A 230 6.15 -7.38 -6.09
CA PRO A 230 7.06 -6.84 -5.08
C PRO A 230 8.51 -7.24 -5.40
N TYR A 231 9.43 -6.99 -4.47
CA TYR A 231 10.85 -7.32 -4.67
C TYR A 231 11.12 -8.84 -4.66
N PRO A 232 11.97 -9.35 -5.57
CA PRO A 232 12.66 -8.64 -6.64
C PRO A 232 11.72 -8.22 -7.77
N SER A 233 11.77 -6.93 -8.13
CA SER A 233 11.01 -6.32 -9.21
C SER A 233 11.97 -6.01 -10.37
N PRO A 234 11.52 -6.07 -11.63
CA PRO A 234 12.33 -5.66 -12.78
C PRO A 234 12.70 -4.16 -12.75
N ILE A 235 12.01 -3.34 -11.95
CA ILE A 235 12.38 -1.95 -11.71
C ILE A 235 13.19 -1.88 -10.40
N ASN A 236 14.44 -1.44 -10.50
CA ASN A 236 15.29 -1.30 -9.31
C ASN A 236 14.67 -0.32 -8.32
N GLY A 237 14.56 -0.72 -7.06
CA GLY A 237 14.06 0.18 -6.00
C GLY A 237 12.55 0.50 -6.06
N THR A 238 11.74 -0.16 -6.91
CA THR A 238 10.29 0.06 -6.96
C THR A 238 9.50 -1.22 -7.29
N ARG A 239 8.23 -1.29 -6.86
CA ARG A 239 7.31 -2.38 -7.21
C ARG A 239 6.84 -2.18 -8.65
N ALA A 240 6.67 -3.27 -9.40
CA ALA A 240 6.17 -3.23 -10.77
C ALA A 240 4.67 -3.55 -10.80
N HIS A 241 3.92 -2.86 -11.65
CA HIS A 241 2.47 -3.02 -11.75
C HIS A 241 2.07 -3.42 -13.18
N TYR A 242 1.16 -4.39 -13.28
CA TYR A 242 0.69 -4.96 -14.53
C TYR A 242 -0.84 -4.86 -14.57
N PRO A 243 -1.40 -3.67 -14.84
CA PRO A 243 -2.85 -3.49 -14.98
C PRO A 243 -3.36 -4.21 -16.23
N LEU A 244 -4.43 -5.00 -16.08
CA LEU A 244 -5.16 -5.60 -17.20
C LEU A 244 -5.97 -4.50 -17.90
N LEU A 245 -5.51 -4.06 -19.07
CA LEU A 245 -6.17 -3.02 -19.85
C LEU A 245 -7.24 -3.60 -20.78
N ILE A 246 -8.21 -2.76 -21.17
CA ILE A 246 -9.32 -3.15 -22.08
C ILE A 246 -8.80 -3.82 -23.37
N ARG A 247 -7.73 -3.29 -23.98
CA ARG A 247 -7.14 -3.86 -25.21
C ARG A 247 -6.59 -5.27 -25.00
N GLU A 248 -6.01 -5.54 -23.84
CA GLU A 248 -5.45 -6.85 -23.52
C GLU A 248 -6.55 -7.87 -23.23
N GLU A 249 -7.60 -7.43 -22.54
CA GLU A 249 -8.80 -8.21 -22.36
C GLU A 249 -9.40 -8.60 -23.72
N GLU A 250 -9.52 -7.65 -24.66
CA GLU A 250 -9.98 -7.92 -26.03
C GLU A 250 -9.09 -8.93 -26.77
N GLU A 251 -7.77 -8.82 -26.64
CA GLU A 251 -6.82 -9.77 -27.23
C GLU A 251 -6.96 -11.17 -26.63
N ILE A 252 -7.07 -11.29 -25.30
CA ILE A 252 -7.28 -12.56 -24.61
C ILE A 252 -8.61 -13.18 -25.03
N ARG A 253 -9.70 -12.40 -25.02
CA ARG A 253 -11.03 -12.81 -25.48
C ARG A 253 -11.01 -13.34 -26.91
N LYS A 254 -10.32 -12.64 -27.81
CA LYS A 254 -10.15 -13.06 -29.20
C LYS A 254 -9.39 -14.38 -29.31
N LYS A 255 -8.26 -14.51 -28.59
CA LYS A 255 -7.45 -15.75 -28.57
C LYS A 255 -8.24 -16.95 -28.03
N LEU A 256 -9.10 -16.72 -27.04
CA LEU A 256 -9.92 -17.75 -26.40
C LEU A 256 -11.27 -18.01 -27.10
N ASN A 257 -11.53 -17.34 -28.23
CA ASN A 257 -12.81 -17.41 -28.96
C ASN A 257 -14.03 -17.09 -28.07
N ARG A 258 -13.87 -16.08 -27.20
CA ARG A 258 -14.90 -15.55 -26.28
C ARG A 258 -15.07 -14.03 -26.48
N PRO A 259 -15.46 -13.58 -27.69
CA PRO A 259 -15.66 -12.15 -27.94
C PRO A 259 -16.78 -11.60 -27.06
N TRP A 260 -16.75 -10.29 -26.83
CA TRP A 260 -17.83 -9.58 -26.16
C TRP A 260 -19.18 -9.86 -26.82
N ASN A 261 -20.17 -10.29 -26.04
CA ASN A 261 -21.53 -10.41 -26.52
C ASN A 261 -22.36 -9.23 -25.99
N VAL A 262 -22.74 -8.33 -26.91
CA VAL A 262 -23.51 -7.12 -26.61
C VAL A 262 -24.88 -7.44 -25.98
N SER A 263 -25.37 -8.69 -26.07
CA SER A 263 -26.61 -9.12 -25.42
C SER A 263 -26.50 -9.30 -23.90
N ASP A 264 -25.30 -9.51 -23.36
CA ASP A 264 -25.08 -9.71 -21.91
C ASP A 264 -25.26 -8.40 -21.12
N TRP A 265 -25.44 -7.29 -21.83
CA TRP A 265 -25.72 -5.96 -21.28
C TRP A 265 -27.23 -5.65 -21.11
N LYS A 266 -28.15 -6.59 -21.36
CA LYS A 266 -29.61 -6.31 -21.35
C LYS A 266 -30.33 -6.66 -20.04
N ILE A 267 -31.23 -5.76 -19.69
CA ILE A 267 -31.97 -5.62 -18.42
C ILE A 267 -33.40 -6.17 -18.56
N PRO A 268 -33.94 -6.94 -17.60
CA PRO A 268 -35.39 -7.17 -17.49
C PRO A 268 -36.07 -5.98 -16.78
N VAL A 269 -36.89 -5.24 -17.52
CA VAL A 269 -37.82 -4.25 -16.96
C VAL A 269 -39.09 -5.01 -16.57
N ASP A 270 -39.37 -5.13 -15.27
CA ASP A 270 -40.72 -4.92 -14.69
C ASP A 270 -40.83 -5.39 -13.23
N ASN A 271 -41.70 -4.67 -12.50
CA ASN A 271 -42.18 -4.87 -11.13
C ASN A 271 -41.35 -4.28 -9.98
N LYS A 272 -41.44 -2.94 -9.81
CA LYS A 272 -41.38 -2.34 -8.46
C LYS A 272 -42.80 -2.20 -7.88
N PRO A 273 -43.04 -2.53 -6.59
CA PRO A 273 -44.31 -2.27 -5.93
C PRO A 273 -44.49 -0.76 -5.69
N LYS A 274 -45.72 -0.26 -5.86
CA LYS A 274 -46.10 1.13 -5.55
C LYS A 274 -46.16 1.34 -4.03
N ASP A 275 -45.35 2.26 -3.48
CA ASP A 275 -45.51 2.73 -2.09
C ASP A 275 -46.05 4.18 -2.10
N GLN A 276 -47.26 4.35 -1.56
CA GLN A 276 -48.11 5.55 -1.59
C GLN A 276 -47.75 6.60 -0.51
N ARG A 277 -46.46 6.84 -0.23
CA ARG A 277 -46.06 7.67 0.93
C ARG A 277 -45.32 8.96 0.60
N ILE A 278 -45.39 9.45 -0.64
CA ILE A 278 -44.80 10.73 -1.05
C ILE A 278 -45.82 11.52 -1.91
N GLU A 279 -46.98 11.86 -1.36
CA GLU A 279 -47.91 12.83 -2.00
C GLU A 279 -48.42 13.93 -1.05
N GLU A 280 -48.01 13.96 0.22
CA GLU A 280 -48.54 14.97 1.18
C GLU A 280 -47.58 16.13 1.51
N ALA A 281 -46.38 16.21 0.91
CA ALA A 281 -45.36 17.18 1.35
C ALA A 281 -45.17 18.43 0.47
N THR A 282 -45.75 18.53 -0.72
CA THR A 282 -45.53 19.69 -1.61
C THR A 282 -46.80 20.06 -2.36
N GLY A 283 -47.62 20.92 -1.73
CA GLY A 283 -48.84 21.46 -2.31
C GLY A 283 -48.59 22.50 -3.41
N GLU A 284 -48.06 22.07 -4.56
CA GLU A 284 -48.03 22.87 -5.79
C GLU A 284 -48.73 22.14 -6.94
N LYS A 285 -49.70 22.83 -7.54
CA LYS A 285 -50.58 22.29 -8.58
C LYS A 285 -49.83 22.09 -9.89
N ALA A 286 -50.02 20.90 -10.45
CA ALA A 286 -49.60 20.51 -11.78
C ALA A 286 -50.20 21.42 -12.87
N SER A 287 -49.35 22.07 -13.66
CA SER A 287 -49.60 22.35 -15.08
C SER A 287 -48.32 22.81 -15.77
N ASN A 288 -47.60 21.87 -16.38
CA ASN A 288 -47.12 21.93 -17.76
C ASN A 288 -46.06 20.85 -17.98
N VAL A 289 -46.55 19.73 -18.52
CA VAL A 289 -45.77 18.68 -19.14
C VAL A 289 -45.28 19.23 -20.49
N GLN A 290 -43.96 19.24 -20.71
CA GLN A 290 -43.32 18.59 -21.86
C GLN A 290 -41.82 18.88 -21.90
N ASN A 291 -41.06 17.80 -22.11
CA ASN A 291 -39.66 17.71 -22.50
C ASN A 291 -38.61 17.64 -21.39
N ALA A 292 -38.49 16.46 -20.77
CA ALA A 292 -37.23 15.97 -20.25
C ALA A 292 -37.08 14.48 -20.61
N THR A 293 -36.15 14.24 -21.52
CA THR A 293 -35.65 12.96 -22.03
C THR A 293 -35.16 12.04 -20.91
N GLU A 294 -35.57 10.77 -21.03
CA GLU A 294 -34.85 9.53 -20.67
C GLU A 294 -33.66 9.69 -19.72
N GLN A 295 -33.88 9.47 -18.41
CA GLN A 295 -32.83 8.97 -17.53
C GLN A 295 -32.97 7.45 -17.45
N GLU A 296 -32.05 6.75 -18.10
CA GLU A 296 -31.90 5.30 -18.11
C GLU A 296 -31.79 4.74 -16.68
N GLN A 297 -32.74 3.90 -16.32
CA GLN A 297 -32.60 2.97 -15.20
C GLN A 297 -31.61 1.87 -15.60
N GLN A 298 -30.34 2.03 -15.22
CA GLN A 298 -29.31 1.02 -15.41
C GLN A 298 -29.53 -0.16 -14.46
N THR A 299 -29.29 -1.37 -14.95
CA THR A 299 -29.25 -2.60 -14.16
C THR A 299 -27.87 -3.20 -14.23
N PRO A 300 -27.54 -4.19 -13.37
CA PRO A 300 -26.16 -4.51 -13.08
C PRO A 300 -25.49 -5.03 -14.35
N LYS A 301 -24.51 -4.25 -14.82
CA LYS A 301 -23.66 -4.62 -15.95
C LYS A 301 -22.86 -5.87 -15.54
N PRO A 302 -22.68 -6.88 -16.41
CA PRO A 302 -21.73 -7.94 -16.13
C PRO A 302 -20.34 -7.31 -15.97
N VAL A 303 -19.76 -7.50 -14.79
CA VAL A 303 -18.45 -6.97 -14.38
C VAL A 303 -17.38 -7.81 -15.10
N PRO A 304 -16.73 -7.33 -16.16
CA PRO A 304 -15.93 -8.21 -17.02
C PRO A 304 -14.62 -8.68 -16.37
N CYS A 305 -14.14 -7.94 -15.37
CA CYS A 305 -12.87 -8.18 -14.70
C CYS A 305 -12.89 -9.30 -13.64
N VAL A 306 -13.99 -10.07 -13.53
CA VAL A 306 -14.10 -11.16 -12.55
C VAL A 306 -14.19 -12.53 -13.20
N ASP A 307 -14.20 -12.60 -14.52
CA ASP A 307 -14.19 -13.84 -15.30
C ASP A 307 -12.95 -14.69 -14.95
N SER A 308 -13.14 -15.85 -14.30
CA SER A 308 -12.04 -16.71 -13.86
C SER A 308 -11.11 -17.12 -15.00
N TRP A 309 -11.67 -17.37 -16.18
CA TRP A 309 -10.92 -17.75 -17.37
C TRP A 309 -10.06 -16.60 -17.93
N LEU A 310 -10.55 -15.36 -17.88
CA LEU A 310 -9.85 -14.17 -18.34
C LEU A 310 -8.64 -13.91 -17.45
N ILE A 311 -8.89 -13.86 -16.14
CA ILE A 311 -7.83 -13.61 -15.15
C ILE A 311 -6.83 -14.77 -15.13
N THR A 312 -7.30 -16.00 -15.30
CA THR A 312 -6.40 -17.15 -15.45
C THR A 312 -5.42 -17.00 -16.60
N ALA A 313 -5.92 -16.63 -17.79
CA ALA A 313 -5.06 -16.43 -18.96
C ALA A 313 -4.09 -15.25 -18.76
N TYR A 314 -4.55 -14.16 -18.15
CA TYR A 314 -3.71 -13.01 -17.86
C TYR A 314 -2.60 -13.35 -16.85
N VAL A 315 -2.91 -14.08 -15.77
CA VAL A 315 -1.92 -14.54 -14.79
C VAL A 315 -0.91 -15.51 -15.42
N GLU A 316 -1.33 -16.37 -16.35
CA GLU A 316 -0.40 -17.24 -17.11
C GLU A 316 0.57 -16.44 -17.98
N GLN A 317 0.08 -15.40 -18.67
CA GLN A 317 0.94 -14.49 -19.45
C GLN A 317 1.91 -13.73 -18.54
N PHE A 318 1.46 -13.31 -17.36
CA PHE A 318 2.32 -12.67 -16.38
C PHE A 318 3.44 -13.60 -15.89
N LEU A 319 3.09 -14.81 -15.44
CA LEU A 319 4.04 -15.77 -14.88
C LEU A 319 5.03 -16.31 -15.94
N SER A 320 4.67 -16.28 -17.22
CA SER A 320 5.55 -16.63 -18.33
C SER A 320 6.45 -15.47 -18.81
N GLY A 321 6.23 -14.25 -18.31
CA GLY A 321 6.97 -13.06 -18.71
C GLY A 321 6.55 -12.48 -20.07
N GLU A 322 5.38 -12.86 -20.58
CA GLU A 322 4.85 -12.34 -21.85
C GLU A 322 4.33 -10.91 -21.73
N ILE A 323 3.94 -10.48 -20.52
CA ILE A 323 3.44 -9.12 -20.29
C ILE A 323 4.62 -8.16 -20.15
N PRO A 324 4.75 -7.14 -21.01
CA PRO A 324 5.80 -6.15 -20.89
C PRO A 324 5.61 -5.35 -19.60
N LEU A 325 6.74 -5.02 -18.95
CA LEU A 325 6.74 -4.10 -17.83
C LEU A 325 6.13 -2.76 -18.25
N ARG A 326 5.06 -2.34 -17.57
CA ARG A 326 4.49 -1.01 -17.73
C ARG A 326 4.87 -0.14 -16.55
N LEU A 327 5.34 1.06 -16.86
CA LEU A 327 5.48 2.13 -15.90
C LEU A 327 4.07 2.67 -15.62
N ARG A 328 3.67 2.81 -14.36
CA ARG A 328 2.40 3.47 -13.99
C ARG A 328 2.32 4.85 -14.61
N SER A 329 1.13 5.23 -15.04
CA SER A 329 0.83 6.59 -15.49
C SER A 329 -0.55 7.00 -15.00
N GLU A 330 -0.67 8.24 -14.56
CA GLU A 330 -1.96 8.92 -14.47
C GLU A 330 -2.59 9.04 -15.87
N PRO A 331 -3.94 9.20 -15.94
CA PRO A 331 -4.58 9.57 -17.19
C PRO A 331 -4.00 10.86 -17.75
N ILE A 332 -3.78 10.90 -19.05
CA ILE A 332 -3.30 12.10 -19.75
C ILE A 332 -4.31 13.25 -19.48
N PRO A 333 -3.87 14.40 -18.95
CA PRO A 333 -4.76 15.53 -18.69
C PRO A 333 -5.51 15.96 -19.96
N LYS A 334 -6.84 16.11 -19.86
CA LYS A 334 -7.69 16.50 -21.00
C LYS A 334 -7.52 17.96 -21.42
N GLU A 335 -7.16 18.81 -20.47
CA GLU A 335 -6.91 20.23 -20.71
C GLU A 335 -5.41 20.46 -20.91
N PRO A 336 -5.01 21.34 -21.86
CA PRO A 336 -3.62 21.69 -22.05
C PRO A 336 -3.08 22.29 -20.75
N SER A 337 -1.90 21.84 -20.35
CA SER A 337 -1.20 22.44 -19.21
C SER A 337 -0.90 23.92 -19.51
N ASN A 338 -0.82 24.73 -18.45
CA ASN A 338 -0.29 26.10 -18.55
C ASN A 338 1.22 26.06 -18.88
N ALA A 339 1.96 27.16 -18.74
CA ALA A 339 3.41 27.17 -19.00
C ALA A 339 4.19 26.09 -18.22
N LEU A 340 3.63 25.56 -17.13
CA LEU A 340 4.13 24.42 -16.38
C LEU A 340 3.40 23.13 -16.75
N ILE A 341 4.06 22.27 -17.53
CA ILE A 341 3.47 21.03 -18.00
C ILE A 341 3.22 20.05 -16.83
N HIS A 342 2.02 19.49 -16.73
CA HIS A 342 1.75 18.34 -15.90
C HIS A 342 2.04 17.07 -16.70
N MET A 343 3.24 16.52 -16.49
CA MET A 343 3.71 15.31 -17.15
C MET A 343 3.25 14.07 -16.38
N VAL A 344 2.81 13.06 -17.13
CA VAL A 344 2.41 11.74 -16.63
C VAL A 344 3.36 10.68 -17.22
N GLY A 345 3.31 9.44 -16.73
CA GLY A 345 4.19 8.36 -17.18
C GLY A 345 4.12 8.15 -18.70
N ASP A 346 2.91 8.17 -19.27
CA ASP A 346 2.66 7.95 -20.69
C ASP A 346 3.20 9.08 -21.59
N THR A 347 3.28 10.31 -21.06
CA THR A 347 3.81 11.47 -21.80
C THR A 347 5.30 11.71 -21.55
N PHE A 348 5.94 10.94 -20.67
CA PHE A 348 7.36 11.12 -20.33
C PHE A 348 8.26 11.05 -21.56
N ASN A 349 8.11 9.99 -22.37
CA ASN A 349 8.94 9.80 -23.55
C ASN A 349 8.70 10.90 -24.59
N GLU A 350 7.46 11.34 -24.76
CA GLU A 350 7.11 12.42 -25.69
C GLU A 350 7.74 13.75 -25.25
N ILE A 351 7.62 14.10 -23.97
CA ILE A 351 8.08 15.39 -23.44
C ILE A 351 9.61 15.45 -23.33
N ILE A 352 10.27 14.33 -23.01
CA ILE A 352 11.69 14.28 -22.69
C ILE A 352 12.55 13.71 -23.84
N LEU A 353 12.08 12.65 -24.51
CA LEU A 353 12.90 11.82 -25.41
C LEU A 353 12.51 11.89 -26.89
N SER A 354 11.40 12.55 -27.25
CA SER A 354 10.96 12.68 -28.64
C SER A 354 11.94 13.47 -29.50
N ASP A 355 11.83 13.33 -30.83
CA ASP A 355 12.63 14.11 -31.77
C ASP A 355 12.41 15.62 -31.58
N GLU A 356 11.19 16.06 -31.26
CA GLU A 356 10.89 17.46 -30.98
C GLU A 356 11.45 17.96 -29.63
N ALA A 357 11.67 17.04 -28.69
CA ALA A 357 12.27 17.33 -27.39
C ALA A 357 13.79 17.40 -27.44
N LYS A 358 14.44 16.80 -28.46
CA LYS A 358 15.90 16.74 -28.60
C LYS A 358 16.55 18.11 -28.49
N ASP A 359 16.04 19.11 -29.19
CA ASP A 359 16.63 20.45 -29.25
C ASP A 359 16.16 21.41 -28.14
N LYS A 360 15.40 20.91 -27.16
CA LYS A 360 14.85 21.69 -26.06
C LYS A 360 15.50 21.29 -24.73
N TYR A 361 15.62 22.21 -23.79
CA TYR A 361 15.95 21.98 -22.40
C TYR A 361 14.67 21.71 -21.62
N GLN A 362 14.57 20.57 -20.93
CA GLN A 362 13.42 20.28 -20.06
C GLN A 362 13.87 20.34 -18.60
N PHE A 363 13.29 21.25 -17.82
CA PHE A 363 13.46 21.28 -16.38
C PHE A 363 12.27 20.60 -15.71
N VAL A 364 12.53 19.47 -15.05
CA VAL A 364 11.49 18.58 -14.52
C VAL A 364 11.58 18.51 -13.01
N ALA A 365 10.42 18.70 -12.36
CA ALA A 365 10.22 18.47 -10.94
C ALA A 365 9.42 17.19 -10.69
N PHE A 366 10.07 16.21 -10.09
CA PHE A 366 9.43 15.00 -9.59
C PHE A 366 8.93 15.25 -8.16
N THR A 367 7.62 15.07 -7.93
CA THR A 367 6.91 15.56 -6.75
C THR A 367 6.00 14.49 -6.12
N ALA A 368 5.42 14.84 -4.97
CA ALA A 368 4.36 14.08 -4.30
C ALA A 368 3.31 15.06 -3.72
N PRO A 369 2.03 14.70 -3.63
CA PRO A 369 0.95 15.63 -3.30
C PRO A 369 0.91 15.99 -1.81
N TRP A 370 1.47 15.13 -0.95
CA TRP A 370 1.59 15.35 0.49
C TRP A 370 2.87 16.13 0.88
N CYS A 371 3.78 16.34 -0.05
CA CYS A 371 5.07 16.98 0.21
C CYS A 371 4.92 18.51 0.35
N HIS A 372 5.10 19.04 1.57
CA HIS A 372 5.00 20.47 1.87
C HIS A 372 5.93 21.34 1.02
N LYS A 373 7.16 20.88 0.81
CA LYS A 373 8.14 21.55 -0.06
C LYS A 373 7.62 21.64 -1.50
N CYS A 374 7.16 20.52 -2.05
CA CYS A 374 6.61 20.43 -3.40
C CYS A 374 5.46 21.44 -3.63
N LYS A 375 4.56 21.58 -2.65
CA LYS A 375 3.47 22.57 -2.70
C LYS A 375 3.98 24.00 -2.80
N LYS A 376 5.07 24.34 -2.10
CA LYS A 376 5.72 25.66 -2.18
C LYS A 376 6.48 25.87 -3.49
N LEU A 377 7.07 24.82 -4.05
CA LEU A 377 7.85 24.90 -5.28
C LEU A 377 6.98 25.10 -6.53
N LYS A 378 5.82 24.44 -6.59
CA LYS A 378 4.95 24.48 -7.78
C LYS A 378 4.60 25.89 -8.28
N PRO A 379 4.17 26.87 -7.45
CA PRO A 379 3.91 28.23 -7.91
C PRO A 379 5.18 28.95 -8.43
N GLU A 380 6.34 28.70 -7.81
CA GLU A 380 7.63 29.28 -8.21
C GLU A 380 8.07 28.76 -9.59
N LEU A 381 7.87 27.46 -9.85
CA LEU A 381 8.14 26.88 -11.18
C LEU A 381 7.21 27.45 -12.25
N LEU A 382 5.94 27.68 -11.90
CA LEU A 382 4.99 28.28 -12.82
C LEU A 382 5.40 29.71 -13.17
N GLU A 383 5.83 30.50 -12.18
CA GLU A 383 6.34 31.86 -12.41
C GLU A 383 7.56 31.85 -13.34
N MET A 384 8.54 30.98 -13.09
CA MET A 384 9.72 30.84 -13.95
C MET A 384 9.35 30.40 -15.38
N ALA A 385 8.39 29.48 -15.51
CA ALA A 385 7.92 29.01 -16.79
C ALA A 385 7.21 30.12 -17.59
N GLU A 386 6.39 30.94 -16.93
CA GLU A 386 5.72 32.09 -17.55
C GLU A 386 6.71 33.18 -17.96
N GLU A 387 7.77 33.40 -17.18
CA GLU A 387 8.81 34.39 -17.48
C GLU A 387 9.58 34.06 -18.77
N VAL A 388 9.81 32.77 -19.03
CA VAL A 388 10.60 32.29 -20.18
C VAL A 388 9.74 31.66 -21.29
N LYS A 389 8.42 31.79 -21.23
CA LYS A 389 7.48 31.11 -22.17
C LYS A 389 7.70 31.42 -23.65
N GLU A 390 8.27 32.59 -23.96
CA GLU A 390 8.60 32.97 -25.34
C GLU A 390 9.84 32.22 -25.87
N ASP A 391 10.70 31.70 -24.99
CA ASP A 391 11.84 30.87 -25.35
C ASP A 391 11.40 29.40 -25.49
N LYS A 392 10.99 29.04 -26.71
CA LYS A 392 10.53 27.69 -27.07
C LYS A 392 11.57 26.58 -26.87
N ARG A 393 12.82 26.95 -26.57
CA ARG A 393 13.87 25.99 -26.22
C ARG A 393 13.72 25.47 -24.80
N VAL A 394 12.94 26.12 -23.92
CA VAL A 394 12.86 25.73 -22.50
C VAL A 394 11.46 25.26 -22.16
N VAL A 395 11.39 24.10 -21.51
CA VAL A 395 10.15 23.47 -21.08
C VAL A 395 10.24 23.22 -19.58
N PHE A 396 9.20 23.60 -18.84
CA PHE A 396 9.05 23.27 -17.43
C PHE A 396 7.99 22.19 -17.29
N ALA A 397 8.29 21.16 -16.51
CA ALA A 397 7.34 20.08 -16.24
C ALA A 397 7.35 19.65 -14.76
N THR A 398 6.21 19.14 -14.30
CA THR A 398 6.05 18.47 -13.01
C THR A 398 5.43 17.10 -13.21
N MET A 399 5.90 16.12 -12.45
CA MET A 399 5.38 14.75 -12.46
C MET A 399 5.15 14.27 -11.02
N ASP A 400 3.99 13.68 -10.75
CA ASP A 400 3.66 13.12 -9.43
C ASP A 400 4.10 11.65 -9.38
N LEU A 401 5.18 11.35 -8.65
CA LEU A 401 5.70 9.98 -8.58
C LEU A 401 4.88 9.06 -7.65
N THR A 402 3.85 9.58 -6.99
CA THR A 402 2.92 8.72 -6.24
C THR A 402 1.94 7.99 -7.14
N LEU A 403 1.75 8.49 -8.36
CA LEU A 403 0.80 7.97 -9.34
C LEU A 403 1.44 7.61 -10.69
N ASN A 404 2.71 8.00 -10.92
CA ASN A 404 3.43 7.67 -12.13
C ASN A 404 4.79 7.01 -11.80
N ASP A 405 5.17 6.01 -12.58
CA ASP A 405 6.53 5.48 -12.58
C ASP A 405 7.39 6.23 -13.60
N TYR A 406 8.70 6.09 -13.43
CA TYR A 406 9.71 6.75 -14.25
C TYR A 406 10.79 5.74 -14.63
N PRO A 407 11.54 5.97 -15.73
CA PRO A 407 12.63 5.08 -16.10
C PRO A 407 13.67 4.93 -14.97
N PRO A 408 14.08 3.69 -14.60
CA PRO A 408 14.93 3.44 -13.43
C PRO A 408 16.35 3.97 -13.56
N VAL A 409 16.72 4.52 -14.72
CA VAL A 409 18.01 5.18 -14.95
C VAL A 409 18.14 6.48 -14.14
N TYR A 410 17.03 7.07 -13.69
CA TYR A 410 17.05 8.30 -12.90
C TYR A 410 17.04 7.99 -11.41
N THR A 411 17.92 8.64 -10.65
CA THR A 411 17.96 8.44 -9.20
C THR A 411 16.99 9.39 -8.52
N MET A 412 16.07 8.86 -7.71
CA MET A 412 15.15 9.64 -6.88
C MET A 412 15.54 9.52 -5.40
N ASN A 413 15.98 10.63 -4.79
CA ASN A 413 16.47 10.66 -3.40
C ASN A 413 15.49 11.36 -2.44
N GLY A 414 14.22 11.52 -2.85
CA GLY A 414 13.17 12.16 -2.06
C GLY A 414 12.35 13.16 -2.87
N PHE A 415 11.56 13.98 -2.18
CA PHE A 415 10.67 14.96 -2.82
C PHE A 415 10.90 16.40 -2.33
N PRO A 416 10.88 17.39 -3.24
CA PRO A 416 10.93 17.22 -4.70
C PRO A 416 12.32 16.72 -5.13
N THR A 417 12.42 16.07 -6.29
CA THR A 417 13.69 15.79 -6.97
C THR A 417 13.69 16.56 -8.29
N LEU A 418 14.74 17.34 -8.55
CA LEU A 418 14.83 18.24 -9.70
C LEU A 418 15.93 17.82 -10.67
N TYR A 419 15.59 17.78 -11.97
CA TYR A 419 16.50 17.47 -13.06
C TYR A 419 16.37 18.48 -14.19
N LEU A 420 17.50 18.77 -14.84
CA LEU A 420 17.54 19.40 -16.16
C LEU A 420 17.95 18.36 -17.19
N PHE A 421 17.17 18.23 -18.26
CA PHE A 421 17.49 17.44 -19.44
C PHE A 421 18.03 18.39 -20.52
N PRO A 422 19.35 18.42 -20.77
CA PRO A 422 19.95 19.33 -21.75
C PRO A 422 19.42 19.13 -23.17
N ALA A 423 19.38 20.21 -23.96
CA ALA A 423 19.21 20.09 -25.40
C ALA A 423 20.39 19.32 -26.01
N GLY A 424 20.11 18.37 -26.91
CA GLY A 424 21.09 17.52 -27.58
C GLY A 424 21.61 16.33 -26.77
N ASP A 425 21.41 16.29 -25.45
CA ASP A 425 21.89 15.20 -24.59
C ASP A 425 20.86 14.82 -23.52
N LYS A 426 19.92 13.92 -23.88
CA LYS A 426 18.93 13.37 -22.94
C LYS A 426 19.45 12.26 -22.06
N THR A 427 20.59 11.67 -22.46
CA THR A 427 21.20 10.53 -21.77
C THR A 427 21.96 10.93 -20.52
N HIS A 428 22.40 12.18 -20.42
CA HIS A 428 23.08 12.73 -19.24
C HIS A 428 22.28 13.88 -18.61
N PRO A 429 21.15 13.59 -17.93
CA PRO A 429 20.41 14.62 -17.22
C PRO A 429 21.24 15.18 -16.06
N ILE A 430 21.18 16.48 -15.86
CA ILE A 430 21.89 17.18 -14.80
C ILE A 430 21.00 17.19 -13.56
N TYR A 431 21.42 16.45 -12.53
CA TYR A 431 20.75 16.43 -11.24
C TYR A 431 20.97 17.77 -10.52
N PHE A 432 19.88 18.50 -10.22
CA PHE A 432 19.96 19.73 -9.44
C PHE A 432 19.99 19.43 -7.93
N GLY A 433 19.13 18.53 -7.46
CA GLY A 433 19.03 18.24 -6.03
C GLY A 433 17.60 18.02 -5.51
N ILE A 434 17.51 17.73 -4.21
CA ILE A 434 16.27 17.77 -3.41
C ILE A 434 16.10 19.05 -2.57
N PHE A 435 17.17 19.82 -2.44
CA PHE A 435 17.19 21.10 -1.75
C PHE A 435 17.13 22.22 -2.78
N TYR A 436 16.15 23.10 -2.64
CA TYR A 436 15.94 24.19 -3.60
C TYR A 436 15.63 25.49 -2.89
N SER A 437 15.99 26.58 -3.56
CA SER A 437 15.35 27.88 -3.42
C SER A 437 15.05 28.41 -4.83
N PRO A 438 14.01 29.25 -5.01
CA PRO A 438 13.67 29.78 -6.32
C PRO A 438 14.87 30.45 -7.01
N GLN A 439 15.65 31.22 -6.27
CA GLN A 439 16.81 31.93 -6.81
C GLN A 439 17.98 31.00 -7.16
N ARG A 440 18.21 29.92 -6.39
CA ARG A 440 19.20 28.89 -6.77
C ARG A 440 18.81 28.17 -8.05
N ILE A 441 17.52 27.88 -8.25
CA ILE A 441 17.02 27.30 -9.52
C ILE A 441 17.24 28.28 -10.66
N ARG A 442 16.82 29.54 -10.52
CA ARG A 442 17.00 30.59 -11.54
C ARG A 442 18.47 30.74 -11.93
N ARG A 443 19.38 30.82 -10.96
CA ARG A 443 20.84 30.88 -11.20
C ARG A 443 21.36 29.64 -11.91
N PHE A 444 20.93 28.46 -11.50
CA PHE A 444 21.32 27.21 -12.15
C PHE A 444 20.87 27.16 -13.61
N LEU A 445 19.60 27.44 -13.90
CA LEU A 445 19.08 27.45 -15.28
C LEU A 445 19.81 28.47 -16.16
N LYS A 446 20.07 29.68 -15.63
CA LYS A 446 20.83 30.72 -16.33
C LYS A 446 22.26 30.28 -16.68
N ASN A 447 22.89 29.48 -15.82
CA ASN A 447 24.24 28.96 -16.05
C ASN A 447 24.26 27.78 -17.03
N GLN A 448 23.20 26.95 -17.05
CA GLN A 448 23.13 25.76 -17.90
C GLN A 448 22.56 26.05 -19.30
N ILE A 449 21.73 27.08 -19.45
CA ILE A 449 21.00 27.40 -20.69
C ILE A 449 21.55 28.70 -21.28
N PRO A 450 22.23 28.64 -22.45
CA PRO A 450 22.82 29.83 -23.07
C PRO A 450 21.76 30.89 -23.40
N ASN A 451 22.08 32.14 -23.00
CA ASN A 451 21.26 33.33 -23.22
C ASN A 451 19.82 33.24 -22.66
N LEU A 452 19.61 32.46 -21.59
CA LEU A 452 18.30 32.39 -20.95
C LEU A 452 17.94 33.73 -20.29
N ALA A 453 16.83 34.32 -20.72
CA ALA A 453 16.29 35.57 -20.17
C ALA A 453 15.50 35.30 -18.88
N ILE A 454 16.20 34.92 -17.81
CA ILE A 454 15.63 34.72 -16.48
C ILE A 454 16.30 35.64 -15.45
N ALA A 455 15.48 36.31 -14.64
CA ALA A 455 15.90 37.17 -13.56
C ALA A 455 16.44 36.32 -12.39
N VAL A 456 17.57 36.76 -11.84
CA VAL A 456 18.23 36.15 -10.69
C VAL A 456 18.52 37.25 -9.67
N ASP A 457 18.03 37.09 -8.46
CA ASP A 457 18.39 37.93 -7.32
C ASP A 457 19.60 37.32 -6.61
N GLU A 458 20.80 37.77 -6.98
CA GLU A 458 22.06 37.31 -6.38
C GLU A 458 22.18 37.71 -4.90
N GLU A 459 21.52 38.78 -4.45
CA GLU A 459 21.58 39.20 -3.06
C GLU A 459 20.73 38.28 -2.18
N ALA A 460 19.53 37.91 -2.64
CA ALA A 460 18.70 36.90 -1.97
C ALA A 460 19.46 35.57 -1.80
N ILE A 461 20.20 35.12 -2.82
CA ILE A 461 21.01 33.90 -2.71
C ILE A 461 22.12 34.05 -1.65
N ARG A 462 22.81 35.20 -1.63
CA ARG A 462 23.85 35.46 -0.63
C ARG A 462 23.30 35.46 0.79
N VAL A 463 22.11 36.05 1.00
CA VAL A 463 21.42 36.05 2.30
C VAL A 463 21.09 34.62 2.72
N GLU A 464 20.49 33.82 1.84
CA GLU A 464 20.19 32.41 2.11
C GLU A 464 21.44 31.60 2.48
N GLU A 465 22.52 31.73 1.70
CA GLU A 465 23.79 31.05 1.96
C GLU A 465 24.43 31.47 3.29
N GLN A 466 24.26 32.74 3.70
CA GLN A 466 24.72 33.22 5.01
C GLN A 466 23.88 32.66 6.16
N GLU A 467 22.56 32.56 6.00
CA GLU A 467 21.67 31.96 7.00
C GLU A 467 21.93 30.47 7.22
N GLU A 468 22.12 29.70 6.14
CA GLU A 468 22.50 28.29 6.22
C GLU A 468 23.82 28.10 6.97
N LYS A 469 24.85 28.89 6.64
CA LYS A 469 26.14 28.89 7.35
C LYS A 469 26.00 29.25 8.84
N LYS A 470 25.08 30.15 9.19
CA LYS A 470 24.79 30.50 10.59
C LYS A 470 24.13 29.32 11.32
N LYS A 471 23.11 28.69 10.72
CA LYS A 471 22.42 27.50 11.29
C LYS A 471 23.37 26.33 11.51
N GLU A 472 24.23 26.03 10.53
CA GLU A 472 25.22 24.94 10.65
C GLU A 472 26.23 25.21 11.78
N LYS A 473 26.69 26.46 11.92
CA LYS A 473 27.55 26.86 13.04
C LYS A 473 26.85 26.72 14.39
N GLU A 474 25.55 27.04 14.46
CA GLU A 474 24.76 26.90 15.67
C GLU A 474 24.54 25.43 16.05
N GLU A 475 24.20 24.56 15.09
CA GLU A 475 24.09 23.11 15.31
C GLU A 475 25.40 22.50 15.77
N LYS A 476 26.53 22.84 15.13
CA LYS A 476 27.86 22.39 15.57
C LYS A 476 28.17 22.86 17.00
N ARG A 477 27.76 24.06 17.38
CA ARG A 477 27.89 24.56 18.77
C ARG A 477 26.98 23.80 19.74
N LYS A 478 25.75 23.45 19.36
CA LYS A 478 24.83 22.65 20.18
C LYS A 478 25.36 21.24 20.41
N ARG A 479 25.81 20.56 19.35
CA ARG A 479 26.45 19.23 19.44
C ARG A 479 27.68 19.24 20.35
N LYS A 480 28.58 20.22 20.20
CA LYS A 480 29.74 20.37 21.08
C LYS A 480 29.35 20.57 22.55
N LYS A 481 28.31 21.35 22.83
CA LYS A 481 27.80 21.55 24.20
C LYS A 481 27.15 20.29 24.77
N GLU A 482 26.48 19.48 23.96
CA GLU A 482 25.93 18.19 24.38
C GLU A 482 27.03 17.17 24.66
N GLU A 483 28.05 17.08 23.80
CA GLU A 483 29.23 16.24 24.00
C GLU A 483 30.01 16.65 25.27
N GLU A 484 30.13 17.95 25.53
CA GLU A 484 30.81 18.47 26.73
C GLU A 484 29.98 18.20 28.01
N LYS A 485 28.65 18.31 27.95
CA LYS A 485 27.76 17.88 29.05
C LYS A 485 27.83 16.38 29.32
N GLN A 486 27.89 15.55 28.27
CA GLN A 486 28.05 14.10 28.42
C GLN A 486 29.41 13.75 29.04
N ARG A 487 30.48 14.47 28.69
CA ARG A 487 31.81 14.31 29.31
C ARG A 487 31.83 14.76 30.79
N GLN A 488 31.11 15.82 31.15
CA GLN A 488 31.02 16.28 32.54
C GLN A 488 30.12 15.40 33.42
N GLN A 489 29.12 14.72 32.84
CA GLN A 489 28.27 13.75 33.54
C GLN A 489 28.94 12.37 33.72
N ASN A 490 30.04 12.09 33.03
CA ASN A 490 30.82 10.85 33.17
C ASN A 490 32.34 11.15 33.25
N PRO A 491 32.86 11.59 34.41
CA PRO A 491 34.26 11.98 34.54
C PRO A 491 35.24 10.77 34.57
N PHE A 492 34.74 9.54 34.71
CA PHE A 492 35.53 8.31 34.87
C PHE A 492 35.34 7.29 33.72
N GLY A 493 35.16 7.76 32.49
CA GLY A 493 35.11 6.91 31.29
C GLY A 493 36.47 6.58 30.66
N GLY A 494 37.56 6.69 31.42
CA GLY A 494 38.93 6.53 30.94
C GLY A 494 39.63 5.32 31.56
N MET A 495 39.16 4.10 31.32
CA MET A 495 39.97 2.87 31.43
C MET A 495 39.19 1.66 30.91
N SER A 496 39.30 1.36 29.62
CA SER A 496 39.19 0.00 29.07
C SER A 496 39.60 -0.04 27.59
N GLY A 497 40.84 0.38 27.31
CA GLY A 497 41.52 -0.03 26.08
C GLY A 497 41.96 -1.49 26.22
N VAL A 498 41.07 -2.43 25.93
CA VAL A 498 41.47 -3.83 25.69
C VAL A 498 42.15 -3.86 24.33
N LYS A 499 43.48 -3.95 24.33
CA LYS A 499 44.24 -4.38 23.17
C LYS A 499 43.94 -5.85 22.95
N THR A 500 43.34 -6.19 21.81
CA THR A 500 43.52 -7.51 21.19
C THR A 500 44.40 -7.29 19.97
N ASN A 501 45.69 -7.59 20.15
CA ASN A 501 46.47 -8.15 19.07
C ASN A 501 45.80 -9.47 18.66
N ASP A 502 45.75 -9.76 17.36
CA ASP A 502 46.48 -10.91 16.84
C ASP A 502 46.43 -10.89 15.30
N GLU A 503 47.63 -10.80 14.72
CA GLU A 503 47.96 -11.23 13.37
C GLU A 503 47.94 -12.76 13.32
N LEU A 504 47.20 -13.35 12.37
CA LEU A 504 47.58 -14.49 11.51
C LEU A 504 46.43 -14.89 10.58
#